data_AF-A0A497J7G3-F1
#
_entry.id   AF-A0A497J7G3-F1
#
_cell.length_a   1.000
_cell.length_b   1.000
_cell.length_c   1.000
_cell.angle_alpha   90.00
_cell.angle_beta   90.00
_cell.angle_gamma   90.00
#
_symmetry.space_group_name_H-M   'P 1'
#
loop_
_entity.id
_entity.type
_entity.pdbx_description
1 polymer ?
#
loop_
_entity_poly.entity_id
_entity_poly.type
_entity_poly.pdbx_seq_one_letter_code
_entity_poly.pdbx_strand_id
1 'polypeptide(L)' 'MKTIGLVGGMSWESTLEYYRIINETVKEKLNKLHSAKIIMYSVDFEEIELLQHKGKWDELT' A
#
# COMPACT_ATOMS: atom_id res chain seq x y z
N MET A 1 9.81 -5.14 -15.45
CA MET A 1 8.76 -4.92 -14.43
C MET A 1 8.36 -3.45 -14.44
N LYS A 2 7.05 -3.16 -14.52
CA LYS A 2 6.49 -1.82 -14.32
C LYS A 2 6.56 -1.45 -12.84
N THR A 3 6.69 -0.16 -12.51
CA THR A 3 6.58 0.32 -11.14
C THR A 3 5.11 0.35 -10.73
N ILE A 4 4.77 -0.18 -9.56
CA ILE A 4 3.43 -0.08 -8.98
C ILE A 4 3.40 1.03 -7.93
N GLY A 5 2.33 1.83 -7.94
CA GLY A 5 2.01 2.78 -6.87
C GLY A 5 1.05 2.13 -5.88
N LEU A 6 1.41 2.11 -4.60
CA LEU A 6 0.54 1.67 -3.51
C LEU A 6 0.10 2.89 -2.70
N VAL A 7 -1.21 3.09 -2.57
CA VAL A 7 -1.77 3.98 -1.56
C VAL A 7 -2.19 3.11 -0.40
N GLY A 8 -1.44 3.20 0.70
CA GLY A 8 -1.59 2.37 1.89
C GLY A 8 -1.75 3.21 3.14
N GLY A 9 -1.60 2.59 4.31
CA GLY A 9 -1.84 3.25 5.60
C GLY A 9 -3.32 3.26 6.01
N MET A 10 -4.16 2.39 5.44
CA MET A 10 -5.59 2.29 5.78
C MET A 10 -6.02 0.84 6.17
N SER A 11 -5.38 0.16 7.12
CA SER A 11 -4.30 0.62 8.01
C SER A 11 -2.89 0.27 7.49
N TRP A 12 -1.83 0.63 8.24
CA TRP A 12 -0.45 0.34 7.85
C TRP A 12 -0.11 -1.16 7.99
N GLU A 13 -0.71 -1.85 8.94
CA GLU A 13 -0.50 -3.29 9.17
C GLU A 13 -0.92 -4.12 7.94
N SER A 14 -2.05 -3.77 7.32
CA SER A 14 -2.51 -4.46 6.09
C SER A 14 -1.63 -4.11 4.89
N THR A 15 -1.09 -2.89 4.85
CA THR A 15 -0.19 -2.44 3.78
C THR A 15 1.13 -3.20 3.79
N LEU A 16 1.64 -3.54 4.98
CA LEU A 16 2.84 -4.37 5.13
C LEU A 16 2.69 -5.73 4.43
N GLU A 17 1.51 -6.35 4.53
CA GLU A 17 1.23 -7.62 3.86
C GLU A 17 1.26 -7.50 2.33
N TYR A 18 0.72 -6.41 1.77
CA TYR A 18 0.82 -6.14 0.33
C TYR A 18 2.28 -6.00 -0.11
N TYR A 19 3.09 -5.23 0.61
CA TYR A 19 4.51 -5.08 0.31
C TYR A 19 5.24 -6.44 0.33
N ARG A 20 4.97 -7.27 1.34
CA ARG A 20 5.56 -8.60 1.50
C ARG A 20 5.18 -9.51 0.33
N ILE A 21 3.89 -9.68 0.07
CA ILE A 21 3.36 -10.58 -0.98
C ILE A 21 3.89 -10.17 -2.36
N ILE A 22 3.92 -8.88 -2.66
CA ILE A 22 4.41 -8.39 -3.96
C ILE A 22 5.90 -8.73 -4.14
N ASN A 23 6.73 -8.52 -3.12
CA ASN A 23 8.15 -8.83 -3.19
C ASN A 23 8.43 -10.34 -3.25
N GLU A 24 7.71 -11.14 -2.46
CA GLU A 24 7.78 -12.61 -2.51
C GLU A 24 7.41 -13.12 -3.91
N THR A 25 6.33 -12.62 -4.50
CA THR A 25 5.89 -12.98 -5.86
C THR A 25 6.94 -12.64 -6.92
N VAL A 26 7.60 -11.48 -6.81
CA VAL A 26 8.66 -11.09 -7.73
C VAL A 26 9.89 -11.98 -7.58
N LYS A 27 10.28 -12.27 -6.33
CA LYS A 27 11.40 -13.17 -6.02
C LYS A 27 11.15 -14.56 -6.58
N GLU A 28 9.95 -15.12 -6.42
CA GLU A 28 9.58 -16.43 -6.96
C GLU A 28 9.68 -16.48 -8.49
N LYS A 29 9.22 -15.42 -9.17
CA LYS A 29 9.19 -15.38 -10.65
C LYS A 29 10.55 -15.09 -11.29
N LEU A 30 11.37 -14.25 -10.67
CA LEU A 30 12.63 -13.76 -11.26
C LEU A 30 13.89 -14.36 -10.59
N ASN A 31 13.74 -15.04 -9.45
CA ASN A 31 14.79 -15.69 -8.67
C ASN A 31 15.84 -14.69 -8.09
N LYS A 32 16.88 -15.20 -7.44
CA LYS A 32 18.01 -14.45 -6.86
C LYS A 32 17.54 -13.36 -5.87
N LEU A 33 18.04 -12.15 -6.04
CA LEU A 33 17.83 -11.00 -5.16
C LEU A 33 16.89 -9.97 -5.81
N HIS A 34 16.01 -10.40 -6.73
CA HIS A 34 15.03 -9.51 -7.34
C HIS A 34 13.93 -9.12 -6.35
N SER A 35 13.67 -7.82 -6.24
CA SER A 35 12.56 -7.22 -5.50
C SER A 35 11.68 -6.38 -6.44
N ALA A 36 10.47 -6.06 -5.99
CA ALA A 36 9.52 -5.29 -6.78
C ALA A 36 9.89 -3.79 -6.84
N LYS A 37 9.56 -3.14 -7.95
CA LYS A 37 9.63 -1.66 -8.06
C LYS A 37 8.33 -1.07 -7.50
N ILE A 38 8.39 -0.51 -6.29
CA ILE A 38 7.23 0.02 -5.57
C ILE A 38 7.46 1.48 -5.21
N ILE A 39 6.44 2.33 -5.41
CA ILE A 39 6.30 3.62 -4.74
C ILE A 39 5.10 3.49 -3.81
N MET A 40 5.26 3.86 -2.54
CA MET A 40 4.21 3.74 -1.54
C MET A 40 3.92 5.12 -0.95
N TYR A 41 2.66 5.52 -1.01
CA TYR A 41 2.12 6.66 -0.28
C TYR A 41 1.31 6.10 0.89
N SER A 42 1.83 6.24 2.11
CA SER A 42 1.15 5.77 3.32
C SER A 42 0.52 6.96 4.01
N VAL A 43 -0.80 6.97 4.11
CA VAL A 43 -1.54 8.03 4.81
C VAL A 43 -1.52 7.79 6.32
N ASP A 44 -1.87 8.84 7.08
CA ASP A 44 -2.30 8.69 8.47
C ASP A 44 -3.73 8.14 8.47
N PHE A 45 -3.94 6.98 9.10
CA PHE A 45 -5.26 6.35 9.07
C PHE A 45 -6.29 7.09 9.90
N GLU A 46 -5.87 7.79 10.96
CA GLU A 46 -6.78 8.49 11.87
C GLU A 46 -7.58 9.57 11.11
N GLU A 47 -6.92 10.33 10.25
CA GLU A 47 -7.55 11.38 9.44
C GLU A 47 -8.63 10.79 8.51
N ILE A 48 -8.33 9.64 7.91
CA ILE A 48 -9.22 8.94 6.98
C ILE A 48 -10.42 8.36 7.74
N GLU A 49 -10.17 7.63 8.83
CA GLU A 49 -11.19 6.98 9.66
C GLU A 49 -12.24 8.00 10.14
N LEU A 50 -11.80 9.15 10.64
CA LEU A 50 -12.67 10.21 11.13
C LEU A 50 -13.60 10.77 10.06
N LEU A 51 -13.09 10.97 8.83
CA LEU A 51 -13.88 11.47 7.71
C LEU A 51 -14.85 10.40 7.19
N GLN A 52 -14.42 9.13 7.14
CA GLN A 52 -15.28 7.99 6.78
C GLN A 52 -16.46 7.84 7.75
N HIS A 53 -16.20 7.88 9.06
CA HIS A 53 -17.25 7.79 10.09
C HIS A 53 -18.25 8.94 10.03
N LYS A 54 -17.81 10.13 9.57
CA LYS A 54 -18.67 11.29 9.36
C LYS A 54 -19.37 11.31 7.99
N GLY A 55 -19.11 10.32 7.12
CA GLY A 55 -19.64 10.24 5.77
C GLY A 55 -19.14 11.34 4.82
N LYS A 56 -18.02 11.99 5.14
CA LYS A 56 -17.45 13.13 4.41
C LYS A 56 -16.49 12.67 3.31
N TRP A 57 -17.01 11.92 2.35
CA TRP A 57 -16.20 11.33 1.27
C TRP A 57 -15.58 12.37 0.34
N ASP A 58 -16.28 13.48 0.10
CA ASP A 58 -15.78 14.56 -0.78
C ASP A 58 -14.59 15.33 -0.18
N GLU A 59 -14.35 15.20 1.14
CA GLU A 59 -13.21 15.79 1.84
C GLU A 59 -11.98 14.84 1.85
N LEU A 60 -12.12 13.59 1.43
CA LEU A 60 -11.01 12.63 1.26
C LEU A 60 -10.32 12.87 -0.09
N THR A 61 -9.41 13.83 -0.14
CA THR A 61 -8.58 14.15 -1.32
C THR A 61 -7.11 13.90 -1.11
#